data_AF-A0A8S8YQD6-F1
#
_entry.id   AF-A0A8S8YQD6-F1
#
_cell.length_a   1.000
_cell.length_b   1.000
_cell.length_c   1.000
_cell.angle_alpha   90.00
_cell.angle_beta   90.00
_cell.angle_gamma   90.00
#
_symmetry.space_group_name_H-M   'P 1'
#
loop_
_entity.id
_entity.type
_entity.pdbx_description
1 polymer ?
#
loop_
_entity_poly.entity_id
_entity_poly.type
_entity_poly.pdbx_seq_one_letter_code
_entity_poly.pdbx_strand_id
1 'polypeptide(L)'
;MLNHVLVPHHELVPIEDEAQILEPWGLKTDDAFGKDRLAKELLPKILITDPAIQVIKEIEESENDELPAGWLANRVVKVVRYSRSAGQSVAFRLIVESA
;
A
#
# COMPACT_ATOMS: atom_id res chain seq x y z
N MET A 1 -2.86 -14.01 -11.07
CA MET A 1 -2.26 -13.40 -12.27
C MET A 1 -1.41 -12.19 -11.85
N LEU A 2 -0.10 -12.35 -11.69
CA LEU A 2 0.80 -11.23 -11.32
C LEU A 2 1.79 -10.86 -12.43
N ASN A 3 2.08 -11.78 -13.36
CA ASN A 3 2.95 -11.56 -14.51
C ASN A 3 2.12 -11.29 -15.76
N HIS A 4 1.66 -10.06 -15.93
CA HIS A 4 1.06 -9.60 -17.17
C HIS A 4 1.59 -8.21 -17.53
N VAL A 5 1.77 -7.92 -18.83
CA VAL A 5 2.41 -6.69 -19.32
C VAL A 5 1.75 -5.40 -18.82
N LEU A 6 0.45 -5.44 -18.52
CA LEU A 6 -0.32 -4.29 -18.05
C LEU A 6 -0.45 -4.22 -16.51
N VAL A 7 -0.13 -5.30 -15.80
CA VAL A 7 -0.26 -5.35 -14.34
C VAL A 7 1.09 -4.99 -13.74
N PRO A 8 1.22 -3.84 -13.05
CA PRO A 8 2.47 -3.47 -12.42
C PRO A 8 2.75 -4.36 -11.20
N HIS A 9 3.99 -4.32 -10.71
CA HIS A 9 4.36 -5.06 -9.51
C HIS A 9 3.82 -4.33 -8.28
N HIS A 10 3.18 -5.09 -7.38
CA HIS A 10 2.59 -4.59 -6.14
C HIS A 10 3.29 -5.26 -4.97
N GLU A 11 3.70 -4.46 -3.99
CA GLU A 11 4.43 -4.90 -2.80
C GLU A 11 3.83 -4.21 -1.57
N LEU A 12 3.64 -4.95 -0.48
CA LEU A 12 3.22 -4.35 0.79
C LEU A 12 4.40 -3.61 1.43
N VAL A 13 4.13 -2.39 1.88
CA VAL A 13 5.11 -1.65 2.67
C VAL A 13 5.05 -2.17 4.13
N PRO A 14 6.20 -2.51 4.76
CA PRO A 14 6.25 -2.82 6.18
C PRO A 14 5.76 -1.63 7.01
N ILE A 15 4.98 -1.88 8.07
CA ILE A 15 4.31 -0.82 8.85
C ILE A 15 5.35 0.10 9.50
N GLU A 16 6.44 -0.48 9.97
CA GLU A 16 7.60 0.18 10.55
C GLU A 16 8.28 1.16 9.58
N ASP A 17 8.27 0.85 8.28
CA ASP A 17 8.97 1.62 7.25
C ASP A 17 8.04 2.64 6.55
N GLU A 18 6.72 2.54 6.74
CA GLU A 18 5.74 3.42 6.08
C GLU A 18 6.08 4.91 6.27
N ALA A 19 6.42 5.31 7.50
CA ALA A 19 6.70 6.71 7.83
C ALA A 19 8.01 7.23 7.21
N GLN A 20 9.02 6.36 7.05
CA GLN A 20 10.29 6.70 6.44
C GLN A 20 10.17 6.75 4.92
N ILE A 21 9.52 5.75 4.32
CA ILE A 21 9.36 5.65 2.87
C ILE A 21 8.49 6.79 2.34
N LEU A 22 7.45 7.19 3.08
CA LEU A 22 6.52 8.25 2.67
C LEU A 22 6.99 9.66 3.07
N GLU A 23 8.15 9.80 3.69
CA GLU A 23 8.73 11.08 4.11
C GLU A 23 8.82 12.11 2.97
N PRO A 24 9.22 11.76 1.72
CA PRO A 24 9.31 12.72 0.62
C PRO A 24 7.98 13.36 0.20
N TRP A 25 6.85 12.73 0.56
CA TRP A 25 5.51 13.25 0.24
C TRP A 25 4.97 14.21 1.30
N GLY A 26 5.69 14.43 2.41
CA GLY A 26 5.29 15.39 3.44
C GLY A 26 3.96 15.04 4.12
N LEU A 27 3.66 13.75 4.29
CA LEU A 27 2.39 13.28 4.84
C LEU A 27 2.30 13.28 6.37
N LYS A 28 3.30 13.84 7.07
CA LYS A 28 3.27 13.95 8.53
C LYS A 28 2.35 15.10 8.93
N THR A 29 1.37 14.81 9.77
CA THR A 29 0.40 15.78 10.32
C THR A 29 0.31 15.60 11.83
N ASP A 30 -0.10 16.65 12.53
CA ASP A 30 -0.43 16.56 13.94
C ASP A 30 -1.83 15.96 14.10
N ASP A 31 -1.98 15.00 15.01
CA ASP A 31 -3.30 14.55 15.47
C ASP A 31 -3.95 15.59 16.41
N ALA A 32 -5.24 15.43 16.74
CA ALA A 32 -5.98 16.31 17.65
C ALA A 32 -5.33 16.47 19.05
N PHE A 33 -4.41 15.57 19.40
CA PHE A 33 -3.65 15.56 20.65
C PHE A 33 -2.19 16.02 20.49
N GLY A 34 -1.80 16.54 19.31
CA GLY A 34 -0.44 17.02 19.03
C GLY A 34 0.60 15.91 18.88
N LYS A 35 0.18 14.71 18.45
CA LYS A 35 1.08 13.58 18.17
C LYS A 35 1.28 13.43 16.67
N ASP A 36 2.52 13.19 16.24
CA ASP A 36 2.86 12.87 14.85
C ASP A 36 2.02 11.70 14.34
N ARG A 37 1.21 11.97 13.31
CA ARG A 37 0.39 11.01 12.58
C ARG A 37 0.79 11.03 11.11
N LEU A 38 0.81 9.86 10.48
CA LEU A 38 0.95 9.75 9.03
C LEU A 38 -0.45 9.87 8.38
N ALA A 39 -0.65 10.91 7.57
CA ALA A 39 -1.90 11.20 6.85
C ALA A 39 -2.06 10.28 5.62
N LYS A 40 -2.15 8.96 5.87
CA LYS A 40 -2.26 7.93 4.83
C LYS A 40 -3.50 8.11 3.94
N GLU A 41 -4.54 8.75 4.46
CA GLU A 41 -5.79 9.04 3.74
C GLU A 41 -5.61 9.95 2.50
N LEU A 42 -4.48 10.67 2.42
CA LEU A 42 -4.17 11.53 1.27
C LEU A 42 -3.59 10.74 0.09
N LEU A 43 -3.20 9.49 0.30
CA LEU A 43 -2.71 8.63 -0.77
C LEU A 43 -3.87 8.19 -1.69
N PRO A 44 -3.60 7.98 -3.00
CA PRO A 44 -4.57 7.37 -3.90
C PRO A 44 -5.10 6.04 -3.33
N LYS A 45 -6.40 5.84 -3.35
CA LYS A 45 -7.03 4.65 -2.78
C LYS A 45 -6.99 3.46 -3.74
N ILE A 46 -6.93 2.25 -3.19
CA ILE A 46 -7.17 0.98 -3.88
C ILE A 46 -8.10 0.13 -3.02
N LEU A 47 -9.08 -0.52 -3.65
CA LEU A 47 -10.02 -1.36 -2.91
C LEU A 47 -9.34 -2.65 -2.46
N ILE A 48 -9.72 -3.14 -1.28
CA ILE A 48 -9.30 -4.46 -0.81
C ILE A 48 -9.73 -5.56 -1.79
N THR A 49 -10.86 -5.37 -2.49
CA THR A 49 -11.40 -6.30 -3.50
C THR A 49 -10.68 -6.23 -4.85
N ASP A 50 -9.67 -5.37 -5.01
CA ASP A 50 -8.86 -5.33 -6.23
C ASP A 50 -8.13 -6.68 -6.44
N PRO A 51 -8.12 -7.24 -7.66
CA PRO A 51 -7.50 -8.54 -7.91
C PRO A 51 -6.02 -8.62 -7.54
N ALA A 52 -5.24 -7.53 -7.68
CA ALA A 52 -3.83 -7.54 -7.30
C ALA A 52 -3.67 -7.62 -5.78
N ILE A 53 -4.54 -6.94 -5.04
CA ILE A 53 -4.55 -6.95 -3.57
C ILE A 53 -5.04 -8.29 -3.02
N GLN A 54 -6.06 -8.90 -3.64
CA GLN A 54 -6.53 -10.24 -3.26
C GLN A 54 -5.43 -11.29 -3.41
N VAL A 55 -4.64 -11.26 -4.49
CA VAL A 55 -3.54 -12.20 -4.65
C VAL A 55 -2.47 -12.01 -3.57
N ILE A 56 -2.12 -10.76 -3.22
CA ILE A 56 -1.18 -10.51 -2.12
C ILE A 56 -1.73 -11.06 -0.80
N LYS A 57 -3.01 -10.82 -0.54
CA LYS A 57 -3.70 -11.32 0.65
C LYS A 57 -3.63 -12.84 0.72
N GLU A 58 -3.97 -13.53 -0.36
CA GLU A 58 -3.94 -14.99 -0.45
C GLU A 58 -2.54 -15.56 -0.21
N ILE A 59 -1.49 -14.91 -0.75
CA ILE A 59 -0.10 -15.32 -0.55
C ILE A 59 0.29 -15.16 0.93
N GLU A 60 0.05 -14.00 1.53
CA GLU A 60 0.42 -13.75 2.93
C GLU A 60 -0.35 -14.67 3.90
N GLU A 61 -1.65 -14.87 3.67
CA GLU A 61 -2.48 -15.79 4.47
C GLU A 61 -2.06 -17.25 4.30
N SER A 62 -1.45 -17.62 3.18
CA SER A 62 -0.89 -18.97 2.98
C SER A 62 0.43 -19.21 3.71
N GLU A 63 1.16 -18.13 4.01
CA GLU A 63 2.45 -18.17 4.71
C GLU A 63 2.27 -17.96 6.23
N ASN A 64 1.21 -17.26 6.64
CA ASN A 64 0.93 -16.91 8.04
C ASN A 64 -0.56 -17.07 8.39
N ASP A 65 -0.87 -18.13 9.13
CA ASP A 65 -2.24 -18.43 9.61
C ASP A 65 -2.68 -17.57 10.81
N GLU A 66 -1.79 -16.78 11.42
CA GLU A 66 -2.07 -16.01 12.65
C GLU A 66 -2.39 -14.53 12.40
N LEU A 67 -2.75 -14.17 11.16
CA LEU A 67 -3.07 -12.78 10.82
C LEU A 67 -4.40 -12.33 11.46
N PRO A 68 -4.44 -11.13 12.09
CA PRO A 68 -5.67 -10.63 12.70
C PRO A 68 -6.72 -10.30 11.64
N ALA A 69 -7.99 -10.30 12.04
CA ALA A 69 -9.08 -9.86 11.18
C ALA A 69 -8.86 -8.41 10.71
N GLY A 70 -8.97 -8.17 9.40
CA GLY A 70 -8.79 -6.83 8.82
C GLY A 70 -7.34 -6.34 8.77
N TRP A 71 -6.33 -7.22 8.92
CA TRP A 71 -4.90 -6.86 8.92
C TRP A 71 -4.43 -6.04 7.71
N LEU A 72 -5.13 -6.16 6.58
CA LEU A 72 -4.80 -5.51 5.32
C LEU A 72 -5.42 -4.11 5.19
N ALA A 73 -6.41 -3.78 6.02
CA ALA A 73 -7.04 -2.46 6.01
C ALA A 73 -6.04 -1.39 6.47
N ASN A 74 -6.07 -0.20 5.84
CA ASN A 74 -5.19 0.92 6.17
C ASN A 74 -3.68 0.65 5.99
N ARG A 75 -3.33 -0.40 5.23
CA ARG A 75 -1.96 -0.69 4.78
C ARG A 75 -1.65 0.05 3.49
N VAL A 76 -0.36 0.33 3.28
CA VAL A 76 0.13 0.97 2.06
C VAL A 76 0.71 -0.07 1.11
N VAL A 77 0.29 -0.01 -0.15
CA VAL A 77 0.88 -0.79 -1.24
C VAL A 77 1.79 0.10 -2.08
N LYS A 78 2.99 -0.39 -2.36
CA LYS A 78 3.94 0.19 -3.29
C LYS A 78 3.72 -0.42 -4.67
N VAL A 79 3.48 0.43 -5.65
CA VAL A 79 3.23 0.06 -7.05
C VAL A 79 4.43 0.46 -7.89
N VAL A 80 5.07 -0.54 -8.48
CA VAL A 80 6.23 -0.37 -9.34
C VAL A 80 5.83 -0.71 -10.78
N ARG A 81 5.88 0.30 -11.65
CA ARG A 81 5.51 0.14 -13.07
C ARG A 81 6.63 0.59 -14.00
N TYR A 82 6.67 0.02 -15.19
CA TYR A 82 7.48 0.53 -16.28
C TYR A 82 7.03 1.93 -16.68
N SER A 83 7.98 2.84 -16.89
CA SER A 83 7.74 4.19 -17.37
C SER A 83 8.59 4.46 -18.60
N ARG A 84 7.98 4.93 -19.69
CA ARG A 84 8.72 5.24 -20.92
C ARG A 84 9.70 6.40 -20.77
N SER A 85 9.42 7.34 -19.86
CA SER A 85 10.26 8.53 -19.64
C SER A 85 11.32 8.34 -18.56
N ALA A 86 11.05 7.51 -17.55
CA ALA A 86 11.90 7.35 -16.37
C ALA A 86 12.48 5.93 -16.21
N GLY A 87 12.16 5.01 -17.13
CA GLY A 87 12.42 3.57 -16.99
C GLY A 87 11.47 2.90 -16.01
N GLN A 88 11.37 3.44 -14.80
CA GLN A 88 10.53 2.93 -13.72
C GLN A 88 9.82 4.07 -13.00
N SER A 89 8.60 3.83 -12.54
CA SER A 89 7.83 4.76 -11.72
C SER A 89 7.31 4.02 -10.49
N VAL A 90 7.55 4.61 -9.33
CA VAL A 90 7.08 4.10 -8.03
C VAL A 90 5.94 5.01 -7.57
N ALA A 91 4.84 4.39 -7.14
CA ALA A 91 3.69 5.08 -6.56
C ALA A 91 3.23 4.33 -5.30
N PHE A 92 2.53 5.03 -4.42
CA PHE A 92 1.98 4.45 -3.19
C PHE A 92 0.47 4.61 -3.18
N ARG A 93 -0.25 3.60 -2.69
CA ARG A 93 -1.71 3.60 -2.60
C ARG A 93 -2.17 3.06 -1.24
N LEU A 94 -3.25 3.62 -0.72
CA LEU A 94 -3.88 3.18 0.53
C LEU A 94 -4.94 2.12 0.25
N ILE A 95 -4.87 0.98 0.93
CA ILE A 95 -5.89 -0.06 0.86
C ILE A 95 -7.10 0.34 1.70
N VAL A 96 -8.28 0.33 1.09
CA VAL A 96 -9.57 0.66 1.73
C VAL A 96 -10.61 -0.43 1.50
N GLU A 97 -11.50 -0.64 2.46
CA GLU A 97 -12.56 -1.65 2.39
C GLU A 97 -13.79 -1.17 1.60
N SER A 98 -14.06 0.13 1.61
CA SER A 98 -15.15 0.77 0.86
C SER A 98 -14.69 2.06 0.21
N ALA A 99 -15.30 2.39 -0.94
CA ALA A 99 -15.04 3.63 -1.70
C ALA A 99 -15.65 4.86 -1.01
#